data_AF-X1PA72-F1
#
_entry.id   AF-X1PA72-F1
#
_cell.length_a   1.000
_cell.length_b   1.000
_cell.length_c   1.000
_cell.angle_alpha   90.00
_cell.angle_beta   90.00
_cell.angle_gamma   90.00
#
_symmetry.space_group_name_H-M   'P 1'
#
loop_
_entity.id
_entity.type
_entity.pdbx_description
1 polymer ?
#
loop_
_entity_poly.entity_id
_entity_poly.type
_entity_poly.pdbx_seq_one_letter_code
_entity_poly.pdbx_strand_id
1 'polypeptide(L)'
;MQSGNAFTTPFGRRSLSLGMLATQAQASDVDPEASVDKWKLFRSLCEARALIGISDRALVVLNALLTFYPQNALSEAGGLVVFPSNVQLSLRAHGMAPATLRRHLSALVETGLIFRKDSPNGKRYARKARAGVTGAGEGGEAFGFSLAPLVVRAQEFDTMAQTVRAERLQLKLMKE
;
A
#
# COMPACT_ATOMS: atom_id res chain seq x y z
N MET A 1 -15.69 24.81 -7.19
CA MET A 1 -16.58 23.80 -6.57
C MET A 1 -15.70 22.64 -6.12
N GLN A 2 -15.49 22.50 -4.81
CA GLN A 2 -14.60 21.50 -4.22
C GLN A 2 -15.20 20.10 -4.42
N SER A 3 -14.62 19.32 -5.34
CA SER A 3 -14.92 17.91 -5.50
C SER A 3 -14.32 17.15 -4.34
N GLY A 4 -15.11 17.00 -3.27
CA GLY A 4 -14.76 16.16 -2.12
C GLY A 4 -14.56 14.73 -2.58
N ASN A 5 -13.32 14.26 -2.53
CA ASN A 5 -13.00 12.84 -2.68
C ASN A 5 -13.77 12.08 -1.59
N ALA A 6 -14.84 11.38 -1.97
CA ALA A 6 -15.64 10.60 -1.03
C ALA A 6 -14.87 9.31 -0.67
N PHE A 7 -14.22 9.31 0.50
CA PHE A 7 -13.45 8.19 1.03
C PHE A 7 -14.37 7.23 1.80
N THR A 8 -14.24 5.91 1.59
CA THR A 8 -15.08 4.89 2.25
C THR A 8 -14.26 3.86 3.01
N THR A 9 -14.88 3.35 4.06
CA THR A 9 -14.38 2.39 5.04
C THR A 9 -14.07 1.03 4.40
N PRO A 10 -13.03 0.33 4.86
CA PRO A 10 -12.41 -0.75 4.10
C PRO A 10 -13.31 -1.99 3.88
N PHE A 11 -14.29 -2.23 4.76
CA PHE A 11 -15.22 -3.37 4.67
C PHE A 11 -16.62 -3.05 5.20
N GLY A 12 -17.43 -2.35 4.42
CA GLY A 12 -18.84 -2.07 4.78
C GLY A 12 -19.00 -1.06 5.91
N ARG A 13 -20.06 -1.16 6.73
CA ARG A 13 -20.44 -0.21 7.80
C ARG A 13 -19.47 -0.15 9.01
N ARG A 14 -18.18 -0.43 8.85
CA ARG A 14 -17.20 -0.19 9.91
C ARG A 14 -16.91 1.30 10.00
N SER A 15 -16.83 1.86 11.20
CA SER A 15 -16.43 3.26 11.44
C SER A 15 -14.99 3.50 10.97
N LEU A 16 -14.74 4.65 10.33
CA LEU A 16 -13.37 5.13 10.07
C LEU A 16 -12.64 5.28 11.41
N SER A 17 -11.46 4.67 11.57
CA SER A 17 -10.65 4.91 12.77
C SER A 17 -9.88 6.23 12.63
N LEU A 18 -9.58 6.88 13.75
CA LEU A 18 -8.75 8.10 13.78
C LEU A 18 -7.39 7.90 13.10
N GLY A 19 -6.79 6.72 13.25
CA GLY A 19 -5.55 6.37 12.56
C GLY A 19 -5.69 6.38 11.03
N MET A 20 -6.82 5.91 10.51
CA MET A 20 -7.09 5.95 9.06
C MET A 20 -7.27 7.37 8.53
N LEU A 21 -7.93 8.25 9.31
CA LEU A 21 -8.09 9.67 8.95
C LEU A 21 -6.75 10.42 9.00
N ALA A 22 -5.91 10.16 10.02
CA ALA A 22 -4.61 10.78 10.16
C ALA A 22 -3.65 10.40 9.02
N THR A 23 -3.57 9.12 8.69
CA THR A 23 -2.78 8.67 7.54
C THR A 23 -3.34 9.25 6.23
N GLN A 24 -4.66 9.49 6.13
CA GLN A 24 -5.30 10.05 4.92
C GLN A 24 -5.00 11.53 4.74
N ALA A 25 -5.02 12.31 5.82
CA ALA A 25 -4.59 13.70 5.80
C ALA A 25 -3.14 13.82 5.36
N GLN A 26 -2.27 12.97 5.91
CA GLN A 26 -0.85 12.91 5.55
C GLN A 26 -0.61 12.50 4.10
N ALA A 27 -1.36 11.53 3.56
CA ALA A 27 -1.25 11.13 2.15
C ALA A 27 -1.72 12.19 1.15
N SER A 28 -2.41 13.25 1.61
CA SER A 28 -2.78 14.40 0.79
C SER A 28 -1.72 15.51 0.81
N ASP A 29 -0.69 15.35 1.66
CA ASP A 29 0.40 16.30 1.91
C ASP A 29 1.75 15.67 1.49
N VAL A 30 1.74 14.86 0.43
CA VAL A 30 2.96 14.32 -0.16
C VAL A 30 3.70 15.49 -0.78
N ASP A 31 4.93 15.75 -0.31
CA ASP A 31 5.80 16.71 -0.96
C ASP A 31 6.02 16.27 -2.44
N PRO A 32 5.68 17.11 -3.42
CA PRO A 32 5.80 16.76 -4.83
C PRO A 32 7.25 16.46 -5.26
N GLU A 33 8.26 16.92 -4.50
CA GLU A 33 9.67 16.59 -4.73
C GLU A 33 10.12 15.31 -4.02
N ALA A 34 9.32 14.75 -3.10
CA ALA A 34 9.67 13.53 -2.39
C ALA A 34 9.70 12.33 -3.35
N SER A 35 10.88 11.73 -3.45
CA SER A 35 11.16 10.58 -4.29
C SER A 35 11.83 9.49 -3.45
N VAL A 36 11.17 8.34 -3.34
CA VAL A 36 11.64 7.23 -2.50
C VAL A 36 11.83 5.97 -3.33
N ASP A 37 13.02 5.37 -3.25
CA ASP A 37 13.26 4.06 -3.90
C ASP A 37 12.38 2.98 -3.25
N LYS A 38 11.49 2.39 -4.05
CA LYS A 38 10.50 1.42 -3.59
C LYS A 38 11.12 0.18 -2.95
N TRP A 39 12.29 -0.24 -3.43
CA TRP A 39 12.95 -1.45 -2.93
C TRP A 39 13.78 -1.19 -1.69
N LYS A 40 14.39 -0.01 -1.57
CA LYS A 40 14.99 0.44 -0.31
C LYS A 40 13.93 0.52 0.78
N LEU A 41 12.80 1.14 0.49
CA LEU A 41 11.69 1.24 1.42
C LEU A 41 11.14 -0.13 1.81
N PHE A 42 10.92 -1.02 0.83
CA PHE A 42 10.43 -2.37 1.08
C PHE A 42 11.37 -3.18 1.99
N ARG A 43 12.69 -3.01 1.86
CA ARG A 43 13.65 -3.63 2.78
C ARG A 43 13.52 -3.09 4.20
N SER A 44 13.44 -1.77 4.37
CA SER A 44 13.22 -1.16 5.70
C SER A 44 11.90 -1.66 6.33
N LEU A 45 10.82 -1.79 5.56
CA LEU A 45 9.57 -2.38 6.02
C LEU A 45 9.71 -3.86 6.44
N CYS A 46 10.46 -4.67 5.68
CA CYS A 46 10.72 -6.06 6.03
C CYS A 46 11.46 -6.21 7.36
N GLU A 47 12.37 -5.28 7.66
CA GLU A 47 13.14 -5.27 8.90
C GLU A 47 12.32 -4.74 10.07
N ALA A 48 11.58 -3.65 9.87
CA ALA A 48 10.71 -3.04 10.87
C ALA A 48 9.36 -3.76 11.07
N ARG A 49 9.12 -4.89 10.38
CA ARG A 49 7.81 -5.54 10.32
C ARG A 49 7.17 -5.85 11.67
N ALA A 50 8.00 -6.20 12.66
CA ALA A 50 7.54 -6.50 14.02
C ALA A 50 7.03 -5.25 14.74
N LEU A 51 7.74 -4.11 14.58
CA LEU A 51 7.34 -2.82 15.14
C LEU A 51 6.09 -2.26 14.45
N ILE A 52 5.96 -2.48 13.14
CA ILE A 52 4.80 -2.06 12.34
C ILE A 52 3.57 -2.95 12.60
N GLY A 53 3.77 -4.15 13.16
CA GLY A 53 2.70 -5.11 13.45
C GLY A 53 2.16 -5.82 12.19
N ILE A 54 3.01 -6.04 11.18
CA ILE A 54 2.60 -6.64 9.91
C ILE A 54 3.17 -8.06 9.69
N SER A 55 2.34 -8.96 9.16
CA SER A 55 2.74 -10.33 8.82
C SER A 55 3.57 -10.42 7.54
N ASP A 56 4.45 -11.41 7.44
CA ASP A 56 5.24 -11.69 6.23
C ASP A 56 4.37 -11.89 4.99
N ARG A 57 3.22 -12.55 5.15
CA ARG A 57 2.25 -12.75 4.05
C ARG A 57 1.64 -11.43 3.55
N ALA A 58 1.48 -10.44 4.41
CA ALA A 58 1.04 -9.12 4.00
C ALA A 58 2.16 -8.33 3.29
N LEU A 59 3.42 -8.50 3.71
CA LEU A 59 4.57 -7.97 2.97
C LEU A 59 4.70 -8.58 1.57
N VAL A 60 4.38 -9.88 1.39
CA VAL A 60 4.31 -10.50 0.05
C VAL A 60 3.28 -9.81 -0.84
N VAL A 61 2.11 -9.47 -0.30
CA VAL A 61 1.08 -8.73 -1.04
C VAL A 61 1.55 -7.32 -1.36
N LEU A 62 2.19 -6.63 -0.42
CA LEU A 62 2.77 -5.31 -0.64
C LEU A 62 3.85 -5.34 -1.74
N ASN A 63 4.76 -6.31 -1.68
CA ASN A 63 5.76 -6.54 -2.72
C ASN A 63 5.09 -6.71 -4.09
N ALA A 64 4.06 -7.55 -4.16
CA ALA A 64 3.30 -7.74 -5.38
C ALA A 64 2.67 -6.43 -5.88
N LEU A 65 2.10 -5.59 -5.01
CA LEU A 65 1.59 -4.26 -5.38
C LEU A 65 2.69 -3.35 -5.96
N LEU A 66 3.86 -3.30 -5.34
CA LEU A 66 5.00 -2.50 -5.80
C LEU A 66 5.50 -2.90 -7.20
N THR A 67 5.35 -4.17 -7.58
CA THR A 67 5.72 -4.63 -8.94
C THR A 67 4.79 -4.11 -10.05
N PHE A 68 3.57 -3.66 -9.72
CA PHE A 68 2.67 -3.03 -10.69
C PHE A 68 3.03 -1.56 -10.94
N TYR A 69 3.86 -0.97 -10.09
CA TYR A 69 4.35 0.38 -10.27
C TYR A 69 5.62 0.35 -11.14
N PRO A 70 5.60 0.95 -12.35
CA PRO A 70 6.67 0.76 -13.33
C PRO A 70 7.97 1.43 -12.91
N GLN A 71 7.89 2.59 -12.23
CA GLN A 71 9.07 3.33 -11.80
C GLN A 71 9.68 2.72 -10.54
N ASN A 72 11.00 2.88 -10.38
CA ASN A 72 11.68 2.46 -9.16
C ASN A 72 11.50 3.49 -8.02
N ALA A 73 11.39 4.76 -8.38
CA ALA A 73 11.12 5.84 -7.46
C ALA A 73 9.62 6.10 -7.32
N LEU A 74 9.10 5.98 -6.09
CA LEU A 74 7.77 6.42 -5.72
C LEU A 74 7.81 7.94 -5.55
N SER A 75 7.10 8.65 -6.42
CA SER A 75 6.93 10.11 -6.37
C SER A 75 5.52 10.47 -6.80
N GLU A 76 5.04 11.65 -6.39
CA GLU A 76 3.70 12.11 -6.75
C GLU A 76 3.55 12.28 -8.28
N ALA A 77 4.60 12.76 -8.95
CA ALA A 77 4.65 12.95 -10.40
C ALA A 77 4.41 11.66 -11.20
N GLY A 78 4.76 10.50 -10.64
CA GLY A 78 4.54 9.19 -11.28
C GLY A 78 3.16 8.58 -11.02
N GLY A 79 2.33 9.24 -10.19
CA GLY A 79 1.01 8.77 -9.80
C GLY A 79 1.07 7.58 -8.84
N LEU A 80 0.86 7.81 -7.55
CA LEU A 80 1.05 6.79 -6.51
C LEU A 80 -0.10 5.75 -6.43
N VAL A 81 -0.92 5.58 -7.47
CA VAL A 81 -2.06 4.67 -7.47
C VAL A 81 -1.83 3.53 -8.45
N VAL A 82 -1.93 2.28 -7.97
CA VAL A 82 -1.82 1.08 -8.79
C VAL A 82 -3.17 0.40 -8.98
N PHE A 83 -3.35 -0.20 -10.17
CA PHE A 83 -4.61 -0.83 -10.60
C PHE A 83 -4.44 -2.33 -10.94
N PRO A 84 -4.04 -3.17 -9.98
CA PRO A 84 -3.86 -4.59 -10.25
C PRO A 84 -5.19 -5.34 -10.30
N SER A 85 -5.36 -6.26 -11.24
CA SER A 85 -6.45 -7.24 -11.13
C SER A 85 -6.17 -8.23 -9.99
N ASN A 86 -7.21 -8.66 -9.27
CA ASN A 86 -7.05 -9.63 -8.17
C ASN A 86 -6.38 -10.95 -8.63
N VAL A 87 -6.60 -11.35 -9.88
CA VAL A 87 -5.98 -12.54 -10.48
C VAL A 87 -4.47 -12.34 -10.64
N GLN A 88 -4.04 -11.22 -11.24
CA GLN A 88 -2.61 -10.91 -11.39
C GLN A 88 -1.93 -10.66 -10.04
N LEU A 89 -2.63 -10.01 -9.11
CA LEU A 89 -2.11 -9.77 -7.76
C LEU A 89 -1.92 -11.09 -7.01
N SER A 90 -2.89 -12.00 -7.08
CA SER A 90 -2.78 -13.36 -6.53
C SER A 90 -1.58 -14.11 -7.13
N LEU A 91 -1.41 -14.07 -8.45
CA LEU A 91 -0.30 -14.72 -9.14
C LEU A 91 1.07 -14.21 -8.64
N ARG A 92 1.23 -12.88 -8.54
CA ARG A 92 2.47 -12.26 -8.03
C ARG A 92 2.67 -12.46 -6.52
N ALA A 93 1.59 -12.67 -5.77
CA ALA A 93 1.62 -13.05 -4.36
C ALA A 93 1.71 -14.58 -4.17
N HIS A 94 2.42 -15.28 -5.06
CA HIS A 94 2.64 -16.73 -5.02
C HIS A 94 1.36 -17.57 -5.07
N GLY A 95 0.39 -17.19 -5.90
CA GLY A 95 -0.87 -17.92 -6.06
C GLY A 95 -1.79 -17.84 -4.85
N MET A 96 -1.70 -16.76 -4.06
CA MET A 96 -2.47 -16.60 -2.84
C MET A 96 -3.98 -16.65 -3.11
N ALA A 97 -4.69 -17.50 -2.35
CA ALA A 97 -6.14 -17.63 -2.49
C ALA A 97 -6.87 -16.28 -2.29
N PRO A 98 -7.95 -15.99 -3.04
CA PRO A 98 -8.62 -14.68 -3.00
C PRO A 98 -9.09 -14.22 -1.61
N ALA A 99 -9.55 -15.14 -0.76
CA ALA A 99 -9.96 -14.82 0.61
C ALA A 99 -8.76 -14.35 1.46
N THR A 100 -7.65 -15.06 1.37
CA THR A 100 -6.38 -14.74 2.04
C THR A 100 -5.80 -13.43 1.53
N LEU A 101 -5.85 -13.20 0.22
CA LEU A 101 -5.43 -11.94 -0.39
C LEU A 101 -6.22 -10.76 0.16
N ARG A 102 -7.55 -10.85 0.22
CA ARG A 102 -8.40 -9.80 0.80
C ARG A 102 -8.08 -9.54 2.26
N ARG A 103 -7.83 -10.59 3.06
CA ARG A 103 -7.42 -10.45 4.47
C ARG A 103 -6.12 -9.66 4.60
N HIS A 104 -5.11 -9.96 3.80
CA HIS A 104 -3.83 -9.25 3.87
C HIS A 104 -3.89 -7.83 3.29
N LEU A 105 -4.71 -7.59 2.27
CA LEU A 105 -5.02 -6.22 1.82
C LEU A 105 -5.70 -5.42 2.93
N SER A 106 -6.60 -6.05 3.70
CA SER A 106 -7.22 -5.42 4.88
C SER A 106 -6.16 -5.00 5.89
N ALA A 107 -5.25 -5.92 6.23
CA ALA A 107 -4.18 -5.66 7.18
C ALA A 107 -3.27 -4.52 6.72
N LEU A 108 -2.92 -4.46 5.42
CA LEU A 108 -2.12 -3.36 4.86
C LEU A 108 -2.82 -1.99 4.95
N VAL A 109 -4.15 -1.97 4.82
CA VAL A 109 -4.95 -0.75 4.97
C VAL A 109 -5.07 -0.38 6.46
N GLU A 110 -5.28 -1.36 7.33
CA GLU A 110 -5.40 -1.16 8.77
C GLU A 110 -4.10 -0.62 9.40
N THR A 111 -2.94 -1.03 8.88
CA THR A 111 -1.62 -0.48 9.29
C THR A 111 -1.29 0.87 8.64
N GLY A 112 -2.14 1.34 7.72
CA GLY A 112 -1.91 2.59 7.00
C GLY A 112 -0.72 2.53 6.04
N LEU A 113 -0.32 1.35 5.56
CA LEU A 113 0.73 1.20 4.55
C LEU A 113 0.20 1.46 3.14
N ILE A 114 -1.07 1.16 2.90
CA ILE A 114 -1.74 1.46 1.63
C ILE A 114 -3.12 2.06 1.89
N PHE A 115 -3.62 2.80 0.91
CA PHE A 115 -5.01 3.22 0.88
C PHE A 115 -5.78 2.57 -0.24
N ARG A 116 -7.07 2.36 -0.01
CA ARG A 116 -8.00 1.95 -1.05
C ARG A 116 -8.75 3.18 -1.54
N LYS A 117 -8.63 3.49 -2.83
CA LYS A 117 -9.39 4.55 -3.49
C LYS A 117 -10.59 3.89 -4.16
N ASP A 118 -11.75 3.94 -3.49
CA ASP A 118 -13.00 3.40 -4.01
C ASP A 118 -13.79 4.45 -4.82
N SER A 119 -14.70 3.95 -5.66
CA SER A 119 -15.68 4.75 -6.39
C SER A 119 -16.68 5.43 -5.44
N PRO A 120 -17.17 6.65 -5.75
CA PRO A 120 -18.19 7.31 -4.95
C PRO A 120 -19.52 6.53 -4.82
N ASN A 121 -19.76 5.46 -5.60
CA ASN A 121 -21.11 4.91 -5.78
C ASN A 121 -21.37 3.50 -5.21
N GLY A 122 -20.53 2.96 -4.31
CA GLY A 122 -20.93 1.92 -3.35
C GLY A 122 -21.58 0.61 -3.85
N LYS A 123 -21.60 0.28 -5.16
CA LYS A 123 -22.25 -0.93 -5.68
C LYS A 123 -21.23 -2.01 -6.07
N ARG A 124 -21.37 -3.15 -5.41
CA ARG A 124 -20.51 -4.34 -5.51
C ARG A 124 -20.87 -5.19 -6.74
N TYR A 125 -19.83 -5.51 -7.52
CA TYR A 125 -19.71 -6.54 -8.55
C TYR A 125 -20.54 -6.42 -9.85
N ALA A 126 -19.82 -6.72 -10.94
CA ALA A 126 -20.31 -7.26 -12.20
C ALA A 126 -21.07 -6.32 -13.14
N ARG A 127 -20.33 -5.44 -13.84
CA ARG A 127 -20.53 -5.35 -15.29
C ARG A 127 -19.20 -5.48 -16.00
N LYS A 128 -19.01 -6.66 -16.59
CA LYS A 128 -18.27 -6.95 -17.83
C LYS A 128 -17.36 -5.81 -18.29
N ALA A 129 -16.09 -5.87 -17.95
CA ALA A 129 -15.06 -5.36 -18.84
C ALA A 129 -14.48 -6.57 -19.57
N ARG A 130 -15.07 -6.84 -20.73
CA ARG A 130 -14.43 -7.56 -21.82
C ARG A 130 -13.22 -6.71 -22.25
N ALA A 131 -12.23 -7.37 -22.83
CA ALA A 131 -10.98 -6.83 -23.39
C ALA A 131 -9.83 -6.74 -22.39
N GLY A 132 -8.88 -7.65 -22.56
CA GLY A 132 -7.55 -7.49 -22.02
C GLY A 132 -6.85 -6.34 -22.73
N VAL A 133 -6.19 -5.49 -21.96
CA VAL A 133 -5.07 -4.69 -22.41
C VAL A 133 -4.10 -4.60 -21.25
N THR A 134 -2.95 -5.24 -21.43
CA THR A 134 -1.70 -4.90 -20.77
C THR A 134 -1.34 -3.46 -21.13
N GLY A 135 -1.24 -2.59 -20.12
CA GLY A 135 -0.72 -1.23 -20.26
C GLY A 135 -1.80 -0.17 -20.53
N ALA A 136 -1.78 0.89 -19.72
CA ALA A 136 -2.45 2.18 -19.93
C ALA A 136 -3.89 2.10 -20.50
N GLY A 137 -4.88 1.81 -19.66
CA GLY A 137 -6.29 1.88 -20.01
C GLY A 137 -6.83 3.31 -19.83
N GLU A 138 -6.96 4.01 -20.94
CA GLU A 138 -7.69 5.27 -21.10
C GLU A 138 -9.21 5.05 -20.86
N GLY A 139 -9.86 5.97 -20.13
CA GLY A 139 -11.32 6.10 -20.12
C GLY A 139 -12.10 5.29 -19.09
N GLY A 140 -12.08 5.74 -17.83
CA GLY A 140 -13.03 5.33 -16.78
C GLY A 140 -12.45 5.64 -15.39
N GLU A 141 -13.15 6.44 -14.58
CA GLU A 141 -12.68 6.87 -13.25
C GLU A 141 -12.09 5.68 -12.46
N ALA A 142 -10.78 5.71 -12.21
CA ALA A 142 -10.01 4.52 -11.87
C ALA A 142 -10.04 4.22 -10.36
N PHE A 143 -10.48 3.02 -9.98
CA PHE A 143 -10.52 2.49 -8.60
C PHE A 143 -9.30 1.62 -8.32
N GLY A 144 -8.54 1.85 -7.24
CA GLY A 144 -7.23 1.20 -7.02
C GLY A 144 -6.64 1.32 -5.62
N PHE A 145 -5.35 0.98 -5.49
CA PHE A 145 -4.59 1.10 -4.24
C PHE A 145 -3.58 2.24 -4.32
N SER A 146 -3.67 3.20 -3.40
CA SER A 146 -2.70 4.29 -3.27
C SER A 146 -1.54 3.87 -2.34
N LEU A 147 -0.33 4.08 -2.85
CA LEU A 147 0.96 3.91 -2.20
C LEU A 147 1.46 5.21 -1.57
N ALA A 148 0.67 6.30 -1.62
CA ALA A 148 1.04 7.58 -1.02
C ALA A 148 1.54 7.50 0.44
N PRO A 149 0.93 6.69 1.33
CA PRO A 149 1.42 6.58 2.72
C PRO A 149 2.86 6.10 2.83
N LEU A 150 3.33 5.31 1.87
CA LEU A 150 4.69 4.80 1.84
C LEU A 150 5.71 5.90 1.62
N VAL A 151 5.37 6.91 0.81
CA VAL A 151 6.24 8.05 0.52
C VAL A 151 6.28 8.99 1.72
N VAL A 152 5.10 9.35 2.25
CA VAL A 152 5.00 10.29 3.39
C VAL A 152 5.69 9.76 4.63
N ARG A 153 5.54 8.47 4.91
CA ARG A 153 6.09 7.82 6.11
C ARG A 153 7.43 7.14 5.86
N ALA A 154 8.07 7.38 4.71
CA ALA A 154 9.32 6.70 4.35
C ALA A 154 10.41 6.88 5.40
N GLN A 155 10.55 8.08 5.95
CA GLN A 155 11.55 8.38 6.98
C GLN A 155 11.24 7.67 8.30
N GLU A 156 9.96 7.61 8.70
CA GLU A 156 9.51 6.87 9.90
C GLU A 156 9.91 5.39 9.79
N PHE A 157 9.63 4.76 8.64
CA PHE A 157 9.98 3.35 8.42
C PHE A 157 11.48 3.10 8.41
N ASP A 158 12.28 4.05 7.89
CA ASP A 158 13.73 3.92 7.92
C ASP A 158 14.29 4.05 9.33
N THR A 159 13.77 4.98 10.14
CA THR A 159 14.13 5.09 11.56
C THR A 159 13.78 3.81 12.33
N MET A 160 12.58 3.26 12.15
CA MET A 160 12.21 1.98 12.76
C MET A 160 13.17 0.84 12.37
N ALA A 161 13.54 0.76 11.09
CA ALA A 161 14.47 -0.25 10.61
C ALA A 161 15.87 -0.07 11.22
N GLN A 162 16.35 1.18 11.35
CA GLN A 162 17.61 1.49 12.01
C GLN A 162 17.61 1.06 13.48
N THR A 163 16.53 1.30 14.22
CA THR A 163 16.37 0.83 15.61
C THR A 163 16.49 -0.70 15.69
N VAL A 164 15.77 -1.43 14.83
CA VAL A 164 15.83 -2.90 14.80
C VAL A 164 17.24 -3.41 14.46
N ARG A 165 17.95 -2.75 13.52
CA ARG A 165 19.34 -3.09 13.19
C ARG A 165 20.27 -2.88 14.38
N ALA A 166 20.12 -1.76 15.09
CA ALA A 166 20.92 -1.43 16.26
C ALA A 166 20.70 -2.45 17.39
N GLU A 167 19.44 -2.77 17.70
CA GLU A 167 19.09 -3.80 18.70
C GLU A 167 19.67 -5.17 18.34
N ARG A 168 19.57 -5.57 17.06
CA ARG A 168 20.13 -6.83 16.59
C ARG A 168 21.65 -6.88 16.70
N LEU A 169 22.33 -5.76 16.49
CA LEU A 169 23.79 -5.66 16.66
C LEU A 169 24.17 -5.77 18.14
N GLN A 170 23.47 -5.07 19.03
CA GLN A 170 23.69 -5.17 20.48
C GLN A 170 23.53 -6.61 20.97
N LEU A 171 22.46 -7.31 20.55
CA LEU A 171 22.24 -8.71 20.89
C LEU A 171 23.32 -9.67 20.36
N LYS A 172 24.03 -9.31 19.28
CA LYS A 172 25.17 -10.10 18.78
C LYS A 172 26.41 -9.86 19.62
N LEU A 173 26.73 -8.61 19.92
CA LEU A 173 27.90 -8.23 20.73
C LEU A 173 27.83 -8.77 22.16
N MET A 174 26.63 -8.95 22.73
CA MET A 174 26.46 -9.56 24.07
C MET A 174 26.56 -11.10 24.06
N LYS A 175 26.64 -11.73 22.89
CA LYS A 175 26.75 -13.19 22.73
C LYS A 175 28.15 -13.63 22.30
N GLU A 176 29.03 -12.68 22.00
CA GLU A 176 30.46 -12.86 21.76
C GLU A 176 31.23 -12.56 23.06
#